data_AF-A0AAV4Q856-F1
#
_entry.id   AF-A0AAV4Q856-F1
#
_cell.length_a   1.000
_cell.length_b   1.000
_cell.length_c   1.000
_cell.angle_alpha   90.00
_cell.angle_beta   90.00
_cell.angle_gamma   90.00
#
_symmetry.space_group_name_H-M   'P 1'
#
loop_
_entity.id
_entity.type
_entity.pdbx_description
1 polymer ?
#
loop_
_entity_poly.entity_id
_entity_poly.type
_entity_poly.pdbx_seq_one_letter_code
_entity_poly.pdbx_strand_id
1 'polypeptide(L)'
;MFLRWDLMLTASAAFGLANGPYASAQTVYIDEMATRFQSTITENLEFIMAAFFGMLMFSVENTQVWGNIISYYVLKNENSSYAGNLSMSSECGANFFPSENDTNQNLDPPTEYQRFLLIGIYLGMGLLSVLIMVFFWNL
;
A
#
# COMPACT_ATOMS: atom_id res chain seq x y z
N MET A 1 1.11 -19.57 12.94
CA MET A 1 -0.34 -19.47 13.27
C MET A 1 -1.12 -19.61 11.96
N PHE A 2 -1.91 -20.66 11.77
CA PHE A 2 -2.60 -20.88 10.50
C PHE A 2 -3.66 -19.80 10.25
N LEU A 3 -3.61 -19.17 9.07
CA LEU A 3 -4.56 -18.18 8.60
C LEU A 3 -5.93 -18.86 8.46
N ARG A 4 -6.90 -18.51 9.33
CA ARG A 4 -8.27 -19.03 9.20
C ARG A 4 -8.95 -18.33 8.04
N TRP A 5 -9.44 -19.11 7.07
CA TRP A 5 -10.18 -18.61 5.91
C TRP A 5 -11.36 -17.73 6.29
N ASP A 6 -12.07 -18.07 7.38
CA ASP A 6 -13.21 -17.30 7.88
C ASP A 6 -12.81 -15.86 8.24
N LEU A 7 -11.63 -15.67 8.84
CA LEU A 7 -11.13 -14.36 9.25
C LEU A 7 -10.74 -13.52 8.03
N MET A 8 -10.06 -14.12 7.04
CA MET A 8 -9.66 -13.40 5.83
C MET A 8 -10.86 -12.96 5.00
N LEU A 9 -11.87 -13.83 4.88
CA LEU A 9 -13.08 -13.53 4.12
C LEU A 9 -13.88 -12.42 4.79
N THR A 10 -14.04 -12.47 6.10
CA THR A 10 -14.75 -11.43 6.86
C THR A 10 -14.00 -10.10 6.85
N ALA A 11 -12.67 -10.13 7.05
CA ALA A 11 -11.85 -8.91 7.06
C ALA A 11 -11.79 -8.23 5.70
N SER A 12 -11.66 -9.00 4.61
CA SER A 12 -11.64 -8.43 3.25
C SER A 12 -12.99 -7.83 2.86
N ALA A 13 -14.11 -8.48 3.22
CA ALA A 13 -15.44 -7.93 3.01
C ALA A 13 -15.65 -6.62 3.80
N ALA A 14 -15.26 -6.59 5.08
CA ALA A 14 -15.36 -5.39 5.90
C ALA A 14 -14.49 -4.25 5.36
N PHE A 15 -13.27 -4.55 4.92
CA PHE A 15 -12.38 -3.56 4.32
C PHE A 15 -12.96 -3.00 3.01
N GLY A 16 -13.49 -3.85 2.14
CA GLY A 16 -14.14 -3.41 0.89
C GLY A 16 -15.33 -2.48 1.14
N LEU A 17 -16.17 -2.79 2.13
CA LEU A 17 -17.30 -1.94 2.53
C LEU A 17 -16.87 -0.60 3.11
N ALA A 18 -15.76 -0.56 3.86
CA ALA A 18 -15.24 0.68 4.44
C ALA A 18 -14.51 1.55 3.40
N ASN A 19 -13.79 0.94 2.45
CA ASN A 19 -12.95 1.64 1.50
C ASN A 19 -13.73 2.53 0.53
N GLY A 20 -14.94 2.13 0.13
CA GLY A 20 -15.81 2.92 -0.75
C GLY A 20 -16.19 4.28 -0.15
N PRO A 21 -16.91 4.32 0.99
CA PRO A 21 -17.25 5.56 1.68
C PRO A 21 -16.01 6.37 2.09
N TYR A 22 -14.92 5.71 2.48
CA TYR A 22 -13.66 6.36 2.82
C TYR A 22 -13.13 7.20 1.64
N ALA A 23 -13.04 6.62 0.44
CA ALA A 23 -12.56 7.32 -0.74
C ALA A 23 -13.47 8.49 -1.11
N SER A 24 -14.80 8.32 -1.03
CA SER A 24 -15.76 9.40 -1.32
C SER A 24 -15.71 10.53 -0.30
N ALA A 25 -15.58 10.22 1.00
CA ALA A 25 -15.47 11.25 2.04
C ALA A 25 -14.16 12.05 1.88
N GLN A 26 -13.07 11.38 1.51
CA GLN A 26 -11.78 12.01 1.28
C GLN A 26 -11.82 13.01 0.12
N THR A 27 -12.45 12.68 -1.01
CA THR A 27 -12.54 13.61 -2.15
C THR A 27 -13.41 14.82 -1.83
N VAL A 28 -14.56 14.63 -1.17
CA VAL A 28 -15.44 15.73 -0.73
C VAL A 28 -14.72 16.65 0.26
N TYR A 29 -13.94 16.09 1.19
CA TYR A 29 -13.20 16.89 2.15
C TYR A 29 -12.16 17.80 1.49
N ILE A 30 -11.47 17.32 0.46
CA ILE A 30 -10.48 18.10 -0.30
C ILE A 30 -11.16 19.19 -1.11
N ASP A 31 -12.29 18.87 -1.73
CA ASP A 31 -13.11 19.81 -2.48
C ASP A 31 -13.51 21.01 -1.59
N GLU A 32 -14.08 20.73 -0.41
CA GLU A 32 -14.44 21.74 0.58
C GLU A 32 -13.24 22.58 1.05
N MET A 33 -12.08 21.96 1.30
CA MET A 33 -10.87 22.69 1.69
C MET A 33 -10.40 23.64 0.59
N ALA A 34 -10.39 23.19 -0.66
CA ALA A 34 -9.97 23.99 -1.81
C ALA A 34 -10.95 25.13 -2.10
N THR A 35 -12.27 24.92 -1.98
CA THR A 35 -13.27 25.99 -2.09
C THR A 35 -13.09 27.05 -0.99
N ARG A 36 -12.83 26.64 0.24
CA ARG A 36 -12.52 27.60 1.34
C ARG A 36 -11.24 28.36 1.07
N PHE A 37 -10.21 27.70 0.53
CA PHE A 37 -8.95 28.35 0.17
C PHE A 37 -9.12 29.37 -0.96
N GLN A 38 -9.94 29.06 -1.98
CA GLN A 38 -10.26 30.00 -3.05
C GLN A 38 -10.90 31.29 -2.52
N SER A 39 -11.70 31.23 -1.45
CA SER A 39 -12.28 32.46 -0.89
C SER A 39 -11.23 33.48 -0.42
N THR A 40 -9.97 33.05 -0.23
CA THR A 40 -8.84 33.89 0.18
C THR A 40 -7.97 34.35 -1.01
N ILE A 41 -8.08 33.70 -2.18
CA ILE A 41 -7.23 33.95 -3.36
C ILE A 41 -8.07 34.17 -4.62
N THR A 42 -7.75 35.20 -5.41
CA THR A 42 -8.44 35.55 -6.67
C THR A 42 -8.03 34.67 -7.87
N GLU A 43 -7.76 33.39 -7.65
CA GLU A 43 -7.40 32.44 -8.72
C GLU A 43 -8.58 31.55 -9.12
N ASN A 44 -8.44 30.87 -10.26
CA ASN A 44 -9.46 29.95 -10.77
C ASN A 44 -9.60 28.71 -9.87
N LEU A 45 -10.84 28.39 -9.48
CA LEU A 45 -11.13 27.25 -8.60
C LEU A 45 -10.60 25.93 -9.17
N GLU A 46 -10.76 25.71 -10.47
CA GLU A 46 -10.36 24.48 -11.15
C GLU A 46 -8.84 24.22 -11.01
N PHE A 47 -8.03 25.28 -11.05
CA PHE A 47 -6.58 25.17 -10.89
C PHE A 47 -6.21 24.82 -9.45
N ILE A 48 -6.82 25.50 -8.46
CA ILE A 48 -6.60 25.23 -7.04
C ILE A 48 -7.00 23.79 -6.72
N MET A 49 -8.19 23.36 -7.14
CA MET A 49 -8.68 21.99 -6.97
C MET A 49 -7.69 20.97 -7.54
N ALA A 50 -7.24 21.17 -8.79
CA ALA A 50 -6.28 20.29 -9.43
C ALA A 50 -4.96 20.21 -8.65
N ALA A 51 -4.48 21.30 -8.07
CA ALA A 51 -3.28 21.32 -7.25
C ALA A 51 -3.44 20.52 -5.93
N PHE A 52 -4.56 20.71 -5.23
CA PHE A 52 -4.88 19.97 -4.01
C PHE A 52 -5.03 18.45 -4.28
N PHE A 53 -5.77 18.08 -5.32
CA PHE A 53 -5.89 16.68 -5.75
C PHE A 53 -4.54 16.11 -6.20
N GLY A 54 -3.71 16.89 -6.91
CA GLY A 54 -2.37 16.47 -7.32
C GLY A 54 -1.45 16.17 -6.14
N MET A 55 -1.46 17.01 -5.10
CA MET A 55 -0.69 16.77 -3.88
C MET A 55 -1.18 15.54 -3.12
N LEU A 56 -2.48 15.30 -3.09
CA LEU A 56 -3.04 14.08 -2.52
C LEU A 56 -2.57 12.84 -3.27
N MET A 57 -2.73 12.82 -4.60
CA MET A 57 -2.34 11.69 -5.44
C MET A 57 -0.84 11.40 -5.31
N PHE A 58 -0.01 12.44 -5.26
CA PHE A 58 1.42 12.27 -4.97
C PHE A 58 1.66 11.53 -3.65
N SER A 59 0.92 11.86 -2.60
CA SER A 59 1.04 11.22 -1.29
C SER A 59 0.55 9.76 -1.30
N VAL A 60 -0.52 9.47 -2.03
CA VAL A 60 -1.07 8.10 -2.17
C VAL A 60 -0.10 7.20 -2.92
N GLU A 61 0.43 7.65 -4.07
CA GLU A 61 1.42 6.88 -4.84
C GLU A 61 2.72 6.70 -4.07
N ASN A 62 3.18 7.73 -3.36
CA ASN A 62 4.35 7.63 -2.50
C ASN A 62 4.15 6.56 -1.39
N THR A 63 2.95 6.45 -0.83
CA THR A 63 2.63 5.40 0.17
C THR A 63 2.79 4.00 -0.43
N GLN A 64 2.40 3.80 -1.69
CA GLN A 64 2.59 2.51 -2.37
C GLN A 64 4.08 2.19 -2.55
N VAL A 65 4.89 3.19 -2.92
CA VAL A 65 6.36 3.03 -3.04
C VAL A 65 6.98 2.62 -1.71
N TRP A 66 6.69 3.34 -0.62
CA TRP A 66 7.23 3.00 0.70
C TRP A 66 6.75 1.64 1.21
N GLY A 67 5.48 1.27 0.99
CA GLY A 67 4.95 -0.05 1.35
C GLY A 67 5.68 -1.18 0.62
N ASN A 68 5.95 -0.99 -0.67
CA ASN A 68 6.70 -1.97 -1.46
C ASN A 68 8.16 -2.08 -1.01
N ILE A 69 8.81 -0.97 -0.67
CA ILE A 69 10.18 -0.96 -0.13
C ILE A 69 10.25 -1.72 1.19
N ILE A 70 9.33 -1.46 2.12
CA ILE A 70 9.25 -2.18 3.41
C ILE A 70 9.08 -3.67 3.16
N SER A 71 8.14 -4.04 2.28
CA SER A 71 7.87 -5.44 1.94
C SER A 71 9.12 -6.12 1.35
N TYR A 72 9.83 -5.45 0.44
CA TYR A 72 11.09 -5.96 -0.12
C TYR A 72 12.14 -6.21 0.96
N TYR A 73 12.41 -5.24 1.85
CA TYR A 73 13.43 -5.39 2.88
C TYR A 73 13.12 -6.50 3.88
N VAL A 74 11.85 -6.68 4.24
CA VAL A 74 11.42 -7.70 5.20
C VAL A 74 11.43 -9.10 4.58
N LEU A 75 11.01 -9.22 3.31
CA LEU A 75 10.89 -10.51 2.63
C LEU A 75 12.17 -10.93 1.91
N LYS A 76 13.14 -10.04 1.73
CA LYS A 76 14.44 -10.38 1.13
C LYS A 76 15.10 -11.52 1.92
N ASN A 77 15.47 -12.58 1.22
CA ASN A 77 16.19 -13.69 1.80
C ASN A 77 17.70 -13.35 1.82
N GLU A 78 18.35 -13.49 2.98
CA GLU A 78 19.81 -13.27 3.08
C GLU A 78 20.61 -14.42 2.43
N ASN A 79 20.01 -15.62 2.34
CA ASN A 79 20.64 -16.81 1.77
C ASN A 79 20.52 -16.90 0.24
N SER A 80 19.72 -16.03 -0.40
CA SER A 80 19.89 -15.77 -1.83
C SER A 80 21.09 -14.87 -2.00
N SER A 81 22.27 -15.48 -1.83
CA SER A 81 23.41 -15.09 -2.66
C SER A 81 22.85 -14.82 -4.04
N TYR A 82 23.27 -13.73 -4.66
CA TYR A 82 23.14 -13.53 -6.10
C TYR A 82 24.00 -14.59 -6.84
N ALA A 83 23.99 -15.84 -6.39
CA ALA A 83 24.29 -17.00 -7.18
C ALA A 83 23.11 -17.09 -8.14
N GLY A 84 23.33 -16.61 -9.36
CA GLY A 84 22.42 -16.80 -10.46
C GLY A 84 22.17 -18.29 -10.66
N ASN A 85 21.22 -18.86 -9.93
CA ASN A 85 20.32 -19.83 -10.50
C ASN A 85 19.23 -19.01 -11.20
N LEU A 86 19.64 -18.41 -12.32
CA LEU A 86 18.74 -18.25 -13.45
C LEU A 86 18.30 -19.68 -13.86
N SER A 87 17.34 -20.26 -13.16
CA SER A 87 16.17 -20.76 -13.87
C SER A 87 15.26 -19.55 -14.13
N MET A 88 15.85 -18.48 -14.66
CA MET A 88 15.09 -17.57 -15.48
C MET A 88 14.73 -18.47 -16.64
N SER A 89 13.50 -19.00 -16.62
CA SER A 89 12.86 -19.46 -17.85
C SER A 89 13.29 -18.43 -18.89
N SER A 90 13.99 -18.87 -19.93
CA SER A 90 14.55 -17.97 -20.96
C SER A 90 13.45 -17.17 -21.67
N GLU A 91 12.20 -17.40 -21.26
CA GLU A 91 10.97 -16.86 -21.74
C GLU A 91 10.25 -16.12 -20.61
N CYS A 92 10.29 -14.79 -20.68
CA CYS A 92 9.47 -13.89 -19.89
C CYS A 92 8.52 -13.13 -20.84
N GLY A 93 7.37 -12.69 -20.34
CA GLY A 93 6.41 -11.94 -21.14
C GLY A 93 5.56 -12.83 -22.04
N ALA A 94 5.50 -12.51 -23.34
CA ALA A 94 4.58 -13.17 -24.28
C ALA A 94 4.85 -14.68 -24.49
N ASN A 95 6.05 -15.14 -24.14
CA ASN A 95 6.46 -16.54 -24.24
C ASN A 95 6.40 -17.26 -22.88
N PHE A 96 5.76 -16.70 -21.86
CA PHE A 96 5.63 -17.37 -20.57
C PHE A 96 4.70 -18.59 -20.69
N PHE A 97 5.28 -19.80 -20.70
CA PHE A 97 4.53 -21.06 -20.66
C PHE A 97 4.40 -21.58 -19.22
N PRO A 98 3.21 -21.50 -18.59
CA PRO A 98 3.01 -21.88 -17.20
C PRO A 98 3.09 -23.40 -16.93
N SER A 99 3.22 -24.22 -17.97
CA SER A 99 3.23 -25.70 -17.89
C SER A 99 4.63 -26.30 -17.75
N GLU A 100 5.70 -25.52 -18.01
CA GLU A 100 7.07 -25.97 -17.76
C GLU A 100 7.42 -25.66 -16.31
N ASN A 101 7.19 -26.67 -15.47
CA ASN A 101 7.24 -26.61 -14.03
C ASN A 101 8.69 -26.55 -13.53
N ASP A 102 9.34 -25.40 -13.67
CA ASP A 102 10.52 -25.09 -12.87
C ASP A 102 10.05 -24.91 -11.43
N THR A 103 10.56 -25.77 -10.55
CA THR A 103 10.36 -25.73 -9.09
C THR A 103 10.89 -24.41 -8.54
N ASN A 104 10.07 -23.36 -8.65
CA ASN A 104 10.44 -22.03 -8.28
C ASN A 104 10.33 -21.90 -6.76
N GLN A 105 11.48 -21.93 -6.08
CA GLN A 105 11.60 -21.77 -4.63
C GLN A 105 11.06 -20.42 -4.13
N ASN A 106 10.75 -19.46 -5.01
CA ASN A 106 10.03 -18.23 -4.64
C ASN A 106 8.56 -18.49 -4.24
N LEU A 107 7.99 -19.67 -4.51
CA LEU A 107 6.64 -20.03 -4.05
C LEU A 107 6.63 -20.63 -2.64
N ASP A 108 7.79 -20.89 -2.03
CA ASP A 108 7.81 -21.33 -0.65
C ASP A 108 7.32 -20.21 0.28
N PRO A 109 6.42 -20.52 1.23
CA PRO A 109 5.87 -19.51 2.11
C PRO A 109 6.98 -18.82 2.92
N PRO A 110 6.98 -17.48 3.01
CA PRO A 110 7.98 -16.76 3.80
C PRO A 110 7.89 -17.19 5.27
N THR A 111 9.03 -17.16 5.96
CA THR A 111 9.15 -17.64 7.35
C THR A 111 8.17 -16.88 8.26
N GLU A 112 7.61 -17.56 9.26
CA GLU A 112 6.65 -16.96 10.22
C GLU A 112 7.21 -15.65 10.83
N TYR A 113 8.51 -15.58 11.12
CA TYR A 113 9.18 -14.37 11.61
C TYR A 113 9.02 -13.16 10.65
N GLN A 114 9.26 -13.35 9.35
CA GLN A 114 9.15 -12.28 8.35
C GLN A 114 7.70 -11.77 8.25
N ARG A 115 6.72 -12.69 8.34
CA ARG A 115 5.29 -12.33 8.32
C ARG A 115 4.90 -11.48 9.54
N PHE A 116 5.30 -11.89 10.74
CA PHE A 116 5.02 -11.12 11.96
C PHE A 116 5.72 -9.77 11.98
N LEU A 117 6.96 -9.70 11.49
CA LEU A 117 7.71 -8.46 11.40
C LEU A 117 7.02 -7.48 10.43
N LEU A 118 6.56 -7.97 9.27
CA LEU A 118 5.82 -7.15 8.31
C LEU A 118 4.52 -6.60 8.90
N ILE A 119 3.72 -7.46 9.52
CA ILE A 119 2.46 -7.06 10.17
C ILE A 119 2.74 -6.05 11.29
N GLY A 120 3.78 -6.28 12.09
CA GLY A 120 4.18 -5.39 13.18
C GLY A 120 4.55 -3.99 12.71
N ILE A 121 5.30 -3.87 11.61
CA ILE A 121 5.66 -2.56 11.03
C ILE A 121 4.41 -1.81 10.56
N TYR A 122 3.53 -2.47 9.79
CA TYR A 122 2.32 -1.81 9.29
C TYR A 122 1.36 -1.39 10.41
N LEU A 123 1.18 -2.23 11.44
CA LEU A 123 0.39 -1.87 12.62
C LEU A 123 1.03 -0.71 13.40
N GLY A 124 2.36 -0.72 13.56
CA GLY A 124 3.09 0.36 14.22
C GLY A 124 2.94 1.70 13.49
N MET A 125 3.05 1.70 12.16
CA MET A 125 2.81 2.89 11.33
C MET A 125 1.37 3.38 11.44
N GLY A 126 0.39 2.47 11.48
CA GLY A 126 -1.01 2.82 11.69
C GLY A 126 -1.26 3.48 13.05
N LEU A 127 -0.70 2.94 14.12
CA LEU A 127 -0.80 3.54 15.46
C LEU A 127 -0.12 4.91 15.51
N LEU A 128 1.06 5.05 14.92
CA LEU A 128 1.77 6.32 14.82
C LEU A 128 0.92 7.37 14.08
N SER A 129 0.25 6.98 12.99
CA SER A 129 -0.65 7.87 12.25
C SER A 129 -1.80 8.39 13.14
N VAL A 130 -2.45 7.50 13.91
CA VAL A 130 -3.52 7.89 14.85
C VAL A 130 -2.98 8.85 15.92
N LEU A 131 -1.79 8.61 16.45
CA LEU A 131 -1.16 9.50 17.43
C LEU A 131 -0.91 10.90 16.87
N ILE A 132 -0.42 10.99 15.64
CA ILE A 132 -0.20 12.28 14.96
C ILE A 132 -1.53 13.01 14.76
N MET A 133 -2.56 12.30 14.31
CA MET A 133 -3.90 12.90 14.12
C MET A 133 -4.47 13.45 15.43
N VAL A 134 -4.37 12.68 16.53
CA VAL A 134 -4.83 13.11 17.86
C VAL A 134 -4.03 14.31 18.37
N PHE A 135 -2.73 14.35 18.10
CA PHE A 135 -1.90 15.48 18.48
C PHE A 135 -2.31 16.78 17.77
N PHE A 136 -2.49 16.74 16.45
CA PHE A 136 -2.94 17.91 15.68
C PHE A 136 -4.40 18.30 15.94
N TRP A 137 -5.25 17.35 16.29
CA TRP A 137 -6.64 17.65 16.66
C TRP A 137 -6.74 18.44 17.98
N ASN A 138 -5.82 18.19 18.92
CA ASN A 138 -5.81 18.86 20.21
C ASN A 138 -5.04 20.20 20.22
N LEU A 139 -4.48 20.63 19.08
CA LEU A 139 -3.75 21.88 18.91
C LEU A 139 -4.62 22.92 18.21
#